data_AF-A0A4P5WG10-F1
#
_entry.id   AF-A0A4P5WG10-F1
#
_cell.length_a   1.000
_cell.length_b   1.000
_cell.length_c   1.000
_cell.angle_alpha   90.00
_cell.angle_beta   90.00
_cell.angle_gamma   90.00
#
_symmetry.space_group_name_H-M   'P 1'
#
loop_
_entity.id
_entity.type
_entity.pdbx_description
1 polymer ?
#
loop_
_entity_poly.entity_id
_entity_poly.type
_entity_poly.pdbx_seq_one_letter_code
_entity_poly.pdbx_strand_id
1 'polypeptide(L)'
;MKPKITLREYREIIPLEQLSNDEKVMYLEKGSLSWAQAVYILQGYKPPELDIEIPNAVYHFTDLTNKIFEHLESNVIGHKKEKAGLKNYYVDTPEKWVDYWEKYIQQQNKQTESPQLQSKLQNQHDAILEVISQKGINRMEIPAGKKRTIENNCCVNYPLFFDKPTSFDNAWRKGRGKIFKMAEHDSYAKRTNK
;
A
#
# COMPACT_ATOMS: atom_id res chain seq x y z
N MET A 1 -10.95 -21.18 10.55
CA MET A 1 -11.83 -21.08 9.36
C MET A 1 -12.08 -19.61 9.11
N LYS A 2 -11.57 -19.04 8.00
CA LYS A 2 -11.89 -17.66 7.61
C LYS A 2 -13.33 -17.62 7.10
N PRO A 3 -14.21 -16.71 7.58
CA PRO A 3 -15.55 -16.60 7.03
C PRO A 3 -15.44 -16.16 5.57
N LYS A 4 -15.88 -17.04 4.66
CA LYS A 4 -16.12 -16.69 3.25
C LYS A 4 -17.43 -15.89 3.23
N ILE A 5 -17.33 -14.57 3.25
CA ILE A 5 -18.48 -13.70 3.03
C ILE A 5 -18.83 -13.83 1.54
N THR A 6 -19.87 -14.61 1.23
CA THR A 6 -20.42 -14.73 -0.12
C THR A 6 -21.16 -13.44 -0.49
N LEU A 7 -20.65 -12.74 -1.51
CA LEU A 7 -21.19 -11.56 -2.20
C LEU A 7 -22.55 -11.82 -2.87
N ARG A 8 -23.59 -12.23 -2.13
CA ARG A 8 -24.88 -12.65 -2.73
C ARG A 8 -26.07 -11.74 -2.53
N GLU A 9 -25.90 -10.55 -1.95
CA GLU A 9 -26.97 -9.56 -1.86
C GLU A 9 -26.43 -8.16 -2.16
N TYR A 10 -26.21 -7.85 -3.45
CA TYR A 10 -25.99 -6.46 -3.89
C TYR A 10 -27.34 -5.73 -3.81
N ARG A 11 -27.64 -5.16 -2.63
CA ARG A 11 -28.39 -3.91 -2.58
C ARG A 11 -27.49 -2.81 -3.18
N GLU A 12 -28.08 -1.80 -3.79
CA GLU A 12 -27.38 -0.74 -4.53
C GLU A 12 -26.12 -0.24 -3.79
N ILE A 13 -24.97 -0.25 -4.48
CA ILE A 13 -23.72 0.27 -3.93
C ILE A 13 -23.88 1.78 -3.85
N ILE A 14 -23.84 2.31 -2.62
CA ILE A 14 -23.99 3.74 -2.38
C ILE A 14 -22.67 4.43 -2.78
N PRO A 15 -22.71 5.48 -3.60
CA PRO A 15 -21.51 6.24 -3.96
C PRO A 15 -20.92 6.94 -2.73
N LEU A 16 -19.59 7.06 -2.71
CA LEU A 16 -18.86 7.68 -1.61
C LEU A 16 -19.05 9.20 -1.62
N GLU A 17 -19.61 9.75 -0.54
CA GLU A 17 -19.72 11.19 -0.32
C GLU A 17 -18.65 11.65 0.67
N GLN A 18 -17.93 12.74 0.35
CA GLN A 18 -16.89 13.28 1.22
C GLN A 18 -17.47 13.81 2.53
N LEU A 19 -16.77 13.53 3.62
CA LEU A 19 -17.10 14.00 4.96
C LEU A 19 -16.31 15.27 5.27
N SER A 20 -17.00 16.35 5.59
CA SER A 20 -16.35 17.57 6.09
C SER A 20 -15.84 17.40 7.53
N ASN A 21 -14.93 18.27 7.95
CA ASN A 21 -14.41 18.26 9.31
C ASN A 21 -15.51 18.49 10.36
N ASP A 22 -16.48 19.37 10.07
CA ASP A 22 -17.58 19.67 10.99
C ASP A 22 -18.53 18.48 11.14
N GLU A 23 -18.84 17.81 10.03
CA GLU A 23 -19.66 16.58 10.05
C GLU A 23 -18.93 15.44 10.78
N LYS A 24 -17.60 15.35 10.65
CA LYS A 24 -16.80 14.38 11.39
C LYS A 24 -16.96 14.54 12.90
N VAL A 25 -16.94 15.77 13.42
CA VAL A 25 -17.18 16.03 14.85
C VAL A 25 -18.58 15.57 15.25
N MET A 26 -19.61 15.89 14.45
CA MET A 26 -20.98 15.45 14.74
C MET A 26 -21.12 13.92 14.83
N TYR A 27 -20.41 13.16 14.00
CA TYR A 27 -20.46 11.69 14.07
C TYR A 27 -19.70 11.13 15.28
N LEU A 28 -18.59 11.76 15.68
CA LEU A 28 -17.83 11.35 16.87
C LEU A 28 -18.60 11.63 18.17
N GLU A 29 -19.47 12.63 18.18
CA GLU A 29 -20.32 12.95 19.34
C GLU A 29 -21.54 12.02 19.51
N LYS A 30 -21.91 11.22 18.49
CA LYS A 30 -23.10 10.33 18.53
C LYS A 30 -22.98 9.13 19.47
N GLY A 31 -21.86 8.94 20.17
CA GLY A 31 -21.70 8.01 21.30
C GLY A 31 -21.63 6.51 20.95
N SER A 32 -22.36 6.04 19.94
CA SER A 32 -22.21 4.67 19.42
C SER A 32 -22.25 4.67 17.90
N LEU A 33 -21.15 4.22 17.29
CA LEU A 33 -21.04 3.97 15.85
C LEU A 33 -20.99 2.47 15.62
N SER A 34 -21.61 2.00 14.54
CA SER A 34 -21.31 0.67 14.03
C SER A 34 -19.86 0.63 13.53
N TRP A 35 -19.27 -0.56 13.46
CA TRP A 35 -17.94 -0.71 12.88
C TRP A 35 -17.89 -0.23 11.42
N ALA A 36 -18.98 -0.39 10.67
CA ALA A 36 -19.05 0.02 9.27
C ALA A 36 -19.12 1.55 9.16
N GLN A 37 -19.95 2.22 9.99
CA GLN A 37 -19.98 3.68 10.04
C GLN A 37 -18.60 4.25 10.40
N ALA A 38 -17.93 3.64 11.37
CA ALA A 38 -16.60 4.04 11.79
C ALA A 38 -15.59 3.94 10.63
N VAL A 39 -15.69 2.94 9.76
CA VAL A 39 -14.83 2.80 8.57
C VAL A 39 -15.00 3.98 7.60
N TYR A 40 -16.24 4.35 7.27
CA TYR A 40 -16.50 5.47 6.36
C TYR A 40 -15.93 6.78 6.91
N ILE A 41 -16.23 7.08 8.18
CA ILE A 41 -15.79 8.31 8.84
C ILE A 41 -14.27 8.42 8.86
N LEU A 42 -13.56 7.31 9.09
CA LEU A 42 -12.09 7.27 9.08
C LEU A 42 -11.49 7.50 7.70
N GLN A 43 -12.17 7.03 6.66
CA GLN A 43 -11.73 7.21 5.28
C GLN A 43 -12.12 8.59 4.71
N GLY A 44 -12.74 9.44 5.53
CA GLY A 44 -13.17 10.77 5.13
C GLY A 44 -14.47 10.75 4.32
N TYR A 45 -15.31 9.73 4.53
CA TYR A 45 -16.58 9.58 3.83
C TYR A 45 -17.77 9.57 4.80
N LYS A 46 -18.91 10.04 4.31
CA LYS A 46 -20.16 9.98 5.05
C LYS A 46 -20.60 8.52 5.17
N PRO A 47 -20.94 8.07 6.39
CA PRO A 47 -21.51 6.75 6.55
C PRO A 47 -22.94 6.72 5.97
N PRO A 48 -23.35 5.63 5.32
CA PRO A 48 -24.73 5.49 4.85
C PRO A 48 -25.70 5.49 6.05
N GLU A 49 -26.88 6.12 5.89
CA GLU A 49 -27.86 6.32 6.97
C GLU A 49 -28.63 5.05 7.38
N LEU A 50 -28.47 3.95 6.64
CA LEU A 50 -29.23 2.70 6.82
C LEU A 50 -28.32 1.57 7.29
N ASP A 51 -28.86 0.65 8.11
CA ASP A 51 -28.30 -0.63 8.58
C ASP A 51 -27.78 -1.60 7.47
N ILE A 52 -27.67 -1.14 6.23
CA ILE A 52 -27.10 -1.80 5.04
C ILE A 52 -25.57 -1.55 4.97
N GLU A 53 -24.91 -1.53 6.11
CA GLU A 53 -23.58 -0.93 6.22
C GLU A 53 -22.46 -1.94 5.92
N ILE A 54 -22.73 -3.22 6.15
CA ILE A 54 -21.72 -4.29 6.07
C ILE A 54 -21.28 -4.58 4.63
N PRO A 55 -22.19 -4.82 3.66
CA PRO A 55 -21.77 -5.15 2.29
C PRO A 55 -21.05 -4.00 1.60
N ASN A 56 -21.52 -2.76 1.81
CA ASN A 56 -20.93 -1.57 1.18
C ASN A 56 -19.57 -1.21 1.79
N ALA A 57 -19.39 -1.33 3.11
CA ALA A 57 -18.08 -1.14 3.74
C ALA A 57 -17.06 -2.19 3.26
N VAL A 58 -17.46 -3.46 3.14
CA VAL A 58 -16.59 -4.53 2.63
C VAL A 58 -16.23 -4.29 1.17
N TYR A 59 -17.16 -3.78 0.36
CA TYR A 59 -16.91 -3.45 -1.04
C TYR A 59 -15.92 -2.29 -1.20
N HIS A 60 -16.14 -1.17 -0.50
CA HIS A 60 -15.30 0.03 -0.65
C HIS A 60 -13.95 -0.09 0.08
N PHE A 61 -13.90 -0.85 1.17
CA PHE A 61 -12.76 -0.85 2.10
C PHE A 61 -12.35 -2.28 2.51
N THR A 62 -12.23 -3.20 1.55
CA THR A 62 -12.02 -4.64 1.80
C THR A 62 -10.86 -4.93 2.77
N ASP A 63 -9.67 -4.36 2.56
CA ASP A 63 -8.50 -4.63 3.40
C ASP A 63 -8.67 -4.09 4.83
N LEU A 64 -9.28 -2.91 4.94
CA LEU A 64 -9.54 -2.22 6.19
C LEU A 64 -10.60 -2.96 7.02
N THR A 65 -11.68 -3.41 6.38
CA THR A 65 -12.75 -4.19 7.03
C THR A 65 -12.24 -5.50 7.60
N ASN A 66 -11.42 -6.26 6.85
CA ASN A 66 -10.82 -7.51 7.34
C ASN A 66 -10.00 -7.29 8.61
N LYS A 67 -9.19 -6.23 8.65
CA LYS A 67 -8.34 -5.93 9.81
C LYS A 67 -9.15 -5.50 11.03
N ILE A 68 -10.21 -4.72 10.80
CA ILE A 68 -11.16 -4.33 11.84
C ILE A 68 -11.85 -5.55 12.45
N PHE A 69 -12.25 -6.52 11.64
CA PHE A 69 -12.81 -7.77 12.17
C PHE A 69 -11.81 -8.53 13.05
N GLU A 70 -10.54 -8.64 12.66
CA GLU A 70 -9.50 -9.28 13.50
C GLU A 70 -9.36 -8.58 14.87
N HIS A 71 -9.44 -7.25 14.90
CA HIS A 71 -9.30 -6.48 16.13
C HIS A 71 -10.57 -6.42 17.00
N LEU A 72 -11.75 -6.48 16.37
CA LEU A 72 -13.02 -6.66 17.07
C LEU A 72 -13.15 -8.07 17.66
N GLU A 73 -12.65 -9.10 16.97
CA GLU A 73 -12.62 -10.48 17.48
C GLU A 73 -11.67 -10.66 18.66
N SER A 74 -10.66 -9.81 18.79
CA SER A 74 -9.72 -9.78 19.92
C SER A 74 -10.13 -8.83 21.05
N ASN A 75 -11.35 -8.24 21.01
CA ASN A 75 -11.87 -7.27 21.99
C ASN A 75 -10.93 -6.07 22.24
N VAL A 76 -10.13 -5.68 21.25
CA VAL A 76 -9.16 -4.58 21.41
C VAL A 76 -9.84 -3.22 21.28
N ILE A 77 -10.89 -3.13 20.47
CA ILE A 77 -11.50 -1.87 20.01
C ILE A 77 -13.02 -1.88 20.07
N GLY A 78 -13.61 -2.90 20.67
CA GLY A 78 -15.04 -3.08 20.68
C GLY A 78 -15.49 -4.31 21.45
N HIS A 79 -16.79 -4.51 21.44
CA HIS A 79 -17.44 -5.65 22.07
C HIS A 79 -18.34 -6.37 21.07
N LYS A 80 -18.27 -7.70 21.11
CA LYS A 80 -19.19 -8.58 20.41
C LYS A 80 -20.47 -8.73 21.23
N LYS A 81 -21.63 -8.38 20.66
CA LYS A 81 -22.95 -8.73 21.19
C LYS A 81 -23.58 -9.77 20.27
N GLU A 82 -23.88 -10.93 20.83
CA GLU A 82 -24.72 -11.92 20.16
C GLU A 82 -26.18 -11.67 20.52
N LYS A 83 -27.04 -11.50 19.50
CA LYS A 83 -28.49 -11.44 19.67
C LYS A 83 -29.12 -12.34 18.62
N ALA A 84 -29.93 -13.30 19.04
CA ALA A 84 -30.66 -14.22 18.15
C ALA A 84 -29.77 -14.97 17.13
N GLY A 85 -28.56 -15.38 17.52
CA GLY A 85 -27.62 -16.09 16.63
C GLY A 85 -26.84 -15.20 15.65
N LEU A 86 -27.14 -13.90 15.61
CA LEU A 86 -26.40 -12.92 14.83
C LEU A 86 -25.32 -12.25 15.71
N LYS A 87 -24.08 -12.30 15.22
CA LYS A 87 -22.92 -11.62 15.83
C LYS A 87 -22.91 -10.17 15.37
N ASN A 88 -23.25 -9.25 16.27
CA ASN A 88 -23.12 -7.83 16.03
C ASN A 88 -21.88 -7.31 16.76
N TYR A 89 -21.06 -6.55 16.05
CA TYR A 89 -19.85 -5.96 16.59
C TYR A 89 -20.07 -4.45 16.79
N TYR A 90 -19.78 -3.98 17.99
CA TYR A 90 -19.91 -2.58 18.36
C TYR A 90 -18.57 -2.05 18.79
N VAL A 91 -18.35 -0.77 18.50
CA VAL A 91 -17.18 -0.02 18.95
C VAL A 91 -17.49 0.60 20.31
N ASP A 92 -16.58 0.49 21.28
CA ASP A 92 -16.82 0.89 22.67
C ASP A 92 -17.19 2.37 22.82
N THR A 93 -16.33 3.24 22.30
CA THR A 93 -16.57 4.68 22.15
C THR A 93 -15.84 5.18 20.90
N PRO A 94 -16.36 6.21 20.20
CA PRO A 94 -15.68 6.83 19.08
C PRO A 94 -14.24 7.28 19.43
N GLU A 95 -14.01 7.75 20.65
CA GLU A 95 -12.69 8.19 21.14
C GLU A 95 -11.66 7.05 21.26
N LYS A 96 -12.04 5.91 21.85
CA LYS A 96 -11.14 4.75 21.96
C LYS A 96 -10.79 4.18 20.59
N TRP A 97 -11.74 4.27 19.67
CA TRP A 97 -11.57 3.85 18.29
C TRP A 97 -10.68 4.80 17.49
N VAL A 98 -10.89 6.11 17.62
CA VAL A 98 -10.04 7.13 17.00
C VAL A 98 -8.62 7.04 17.56
N ASP A 99 -8.44 6.92 18.89
CA ASP A 99 -7.12 6.76 19.52
C ASP A 99 -6.43 5.47 19.06
N TYR A 100 -7.15 4.35 19.01
CA TYR A 100 -6.63 3.12 18.44
C TYR A 100 -6.23 3.31 16.97
N TRP A 101 -7.06 3.98 16.17
CA TRP A 101 -6.84 4.13 14.75
C TRP A 101 -5.73 5.14 14.43
N GLU A 102 -5.59 6.20 15.22
CA GLU A 102 -4.47 7.12 15.18
C GLU A 102 -3.19 6.41 15.58
N LYS A 103 -3.21 5.56 16.62
CA LYS A 103 -2.08 4.70 16.97
C LYS A 103 -1.77 3.69 15.88
N TYR A 104 -2.78 3.13 15.23
CA TYR A 104 -2.63 2.18 14.13
C TYR A 104 -2.09 2.87 12.87
N ILE A 105 -2.59 4.05 12.49
CA ILE A 105 -2.05 4.89 11.42
C ILE A 105 -0.65 5.34 11.81
N GLN A 106 -0.36 5.69 13.05
CA GLN A 106 1.00 6.01 13.51
C GLN A 106 1.89 4.77 13.53
N GLN A 107 1.37 3.56 13.69
CA GLN A 107 2.12 2.31 13.58
C GLN A 107 2.33 1.89 12.13
N GLN A 108 1.33 2.10 11.27
CA GLN A 108 1.44 1.99 9.82
C GLN A 108 2.45 3.01 9.36
N ASN A 109 2.25 4.28 9.65
CA ASN A 109 3.21 5.36 9.44
C ASN A 109 4.52 5.06 10.13
N LYS A 110 4.67 4.39 11.28
CA LYS A 110 5.99 3.96 11.79
C LYS A 110 6.57 2.77 11.02
N GLN A 111 5.73 1.92 10.43
CA GLN A 111 6.12 0.92 9.42
C GLN A 111 6.33 1.56 8.02
N THR A 112 5.89 2.80 7.80
CA THR A 112 6.06 3.63 6.59
C THR A 112 7.04 4.82 6.81
N GLU A 113 7.49 5.02 8.05
CA GLU A 113 8.46 5.97 8.64
C GLU A 113 9.59 5.21 9.34
N SER A 114 9.66 3.89 9.19
CA SER A 114 10.70 3.51 8.27
C SER A 114 10.21 3.96 6.90
N PRO A 115 10.73 5.08 6.33
CA PRO A 115 11.09 4.89 4.94
C PRO A 115 11.86 3.56 5.02
N GLN A 116 11.56 2.59 4.15
CA GLN A 116 12.75 1.95 3.64
C GLN A 116 13.54 3.16 3.15
N LEU A 117 14.52 3.59 3.96
CA LEU A 117 15.66 4.32 3.48
C LEU A 117 16.30 3.25 2.61
N GLN A 118 15.63 2.96 1.49
CA GLN A 118 16.15 2.30 0.35
C GLN A 118 17.39 3.13 0.17
N SER A 119 18.51 2.50 0.53
CA SER A 119 19.78 3.19 0.51
C SER A 119 19.86 3.92 -0.83
N LYS A 120 20.52 5.08 -0.93
CA LYS A 120 20.60 5.81 -2.21
C LYS A 120 20.87 4.88 -3.40
N LEU A 121 21.61 3.79 -3.15
CA LEU A 121 21.84 2.68 -4.06
C LEU A 121 20.59 1.87 -4.49
N GLN A 122 19.70 1.52 -3.58
CA GLN A 122 18.45 0.81 -3.90
C GLN A 122 17.51 1.69 -4.75
N ASN A 123 17.35 2.98 -4.41
CA ASN A 123 16.59 3.91 -5.26
C ASN A 123 17.19 4.02 -6.68
N GLN A 124 18.53 4.01 -6.78
CA GLN A 124 19.22 3.96 -8.06
C GLN A 124 18.98 2.64 -8.81
N HIS A 125 18.91 1.50 -8.11
CA HIS A 125 18.60 0.19 -8.72
C HIS A 125 17.17 0.13 -9.24
N ASP A 126 16.22 0.66 -8.48
CA ASP A 126 14.81 0.68 -8.85
C ASP A 126 14.59 1.58 -10.08
N ALA A 127 15.21 2.76 -10.11
CA ALA A 127 15.20 3.63 -11.28
C ALA A 127 15.81 2.98 -12.54
N ILE A 128 16.90 2.21 -12.38
CA ILE A 128 17.51 1.45 -13.50
C ILE A 128 16.54 0.38 -14.01
N LEU A 129 15.89 -0.36 -13.11
CA LEU A 129 14.92 -1.40 -13.47
C LEU A 129 13.70 -0.82 -14.18
N GLU A 130 13.21 0.33 -13.73
CA GLU A 130 12.09 1.03 -14.36
C GLU A 130 12.44 1.43 -15.79
N VAL A 131 13.61 2.04 -16.02
CA VAL A 131 14.08 2.40 -17.37
C VAL A 131 14.23 1.17 -18.27
N ILE A 132 14.76 0.06 -17.75
CA ILE A 132 14.86 -1.21 -18.49
C ILE A 132 13.46 -1.72 -18.89
N SER A 133 12.51 -1.68 -17.97
CA SER A 133 11.12 -2.09 -18.19
C SER A 133 10.43 -1.23 -19.25
N GLN A 134 10.57 0.10 -19.17
CA GLN A 134 10.04 1.05 -20.15
C GLN A 134 10.61 0.83 -21.57
N LYS A 135 11.83 0.30 -21.68
CA LYS A 135 12.44 -0.04 -22.98
C LYS A 135 12.10 -1.44 -23.48
N GLY A 136 11.29 -2.20 -22.73
CA GLY A 136 10.95 -3.58 -23.06
C GLY A 136 12.15 -4.52 -23.08
N ILE A 137 13.22 -4.18 -22.33
CA ILE A 137 14.44 -4.98 -22.26
C ILE A 137 14.30 -5.97 -21.10
N ASN A 138 14.70 -7.23 -21.32
CA ASN A 138 14.82 -8.18 -20.23
C ASN A 138 15.97 -7.75 -19.30
N ARG A 139 15.66 -7.49 -18.02
CA ARG A 139 16.64 -7.05 -17.02
C ARG A 139 17.83 -8.00 -16.86
N MET A 140 17.65 -9.29 -17.14
CA MET A 140 18.71 -10.30 -17.03
C MET A 140 19.47 -10.55 -18.34
N GLU A 141 19.04 -9.93 -19.44
CA GLU A 141 19.60 -10.13 -20.78
C GLU A 141 19.74 -8.79 -21.52
N ILE A 142 20.35 -7.81 -20.86
CA ILE A 142 20.51 -6.48 -21.43
C ILE A 142 21.48 -6.54 -22.62
N PRO A 143 21.07 -6.15 -23.85
CA PRO A 143 21.92 -6.23 -25.02
C PRO A 143 23.18 -5.35 -24.90
N ALA A 144 24.26 -5.78 -25.57
CA ALA A 144 25.46 -4.96 -25.70
C ALA A 144 25.12 -3.59 -26.30
N GLY A 145 25.68 -2.51 -25.74
CA GLY A 145 25.42 -1.13 -26.17
C GLY A 145 24.18 -0.46 -25.55
N LYS A 146 23.24 -1.19 -24.94
CA LYS A 146 22.04 -0.58 -24.32
C LYS A 146 22.30 0.10 -22.98
N LYS A 147 23.42 -0.22 -22.31
CA LYS A 147 23.81 0.41 -21.03
C LYS A 147 23.82 1.94 -21.11
N ARG A 148 24.46 2.52 -22.14
CA ARG A 148 24.55 3.98 -22.32
C ARG A 148 23.18 4.63 -22.54
N THR A 149 22.28 3.93 -23.23
CA THR A 149 20.90 4.40 -23.39
C THR A 149 20.17 4.40 -22.06
N ILE A 150 20.30 3.34 -21.26
CA ILE A 150 19.69 3.26 -19.92
C ILE A 150 20.22 4.37 -19.02
N GLU A 151 21.54 4.59 -19.03
CA GLU A 151 22.20 5.69 -18.31
C GLU A 151 21.63 7.05 -18.65
N ASN A 152 21.56 7.40 -19.94
CA ASN A 152 21.00 8.67 -20.38
C ASN A 152 19.55 8.87 -19.90
N ASN A 153 18.72 7.82 -19.97
CA ASN A 153 17.33 7.91 -19.49
C ASN A 153 17.26 8.03 -17.96
N CYS A 154 18.15 7.35 -17.22
CA CYS A 154 18.24 7.45 -15.77
C CYS A 154 18.60 8.87 -15.32
N CYS A 155 19.61 9.47 -15.95
CA CYS A 155 20.07 10.83 -15.61
C CYS A 155 19.03 11.91 -15.94
N VAL A 156 18.23 11.71 -17.00
CA VAL A 156 17.18 12.66 -17.40
C VAL A 156 15.92 12.52 -16.53
N ASN A 157 15.47 11.30 -16.27
CA ASN A 157 14.18 11.07 -15.60
C ASN A 157 14.30 11.00 -14.07
N TYR A 158 15.49 10.68 -13.54
CA TYR A 158 15.74 10.53 -12.11
C TYR A 158 16.97 11.34 -11.63
N PRO A 159 17.02 12.66 -11.89
CA PRO A 159 18.20 13.47 -11.57
C PRO A 159 18.53 13.50 -10.07
N LEU A 160 17.53 13.30 -9.21
CA LEU A 160 17.70 13.22 -7.76
C LEU A 160 18.54 11.99 -7.32
N PHE A 161 18.50 10.91 -8.09
CA PHE A 161 19.24 9.68 -7.77
C PHE A 161 20.59 9.60 -8.50
N PHE A 162 20.73 10.28 -9.64
CA PHE A 162 21.93 10.30 -10.48
C PHE A 162 22.57 11.69 -10.53
N ASP A 163 22.79 12.27 -9.36
CA ASP A 163 23.35 13.61 -9.12
C ASP A 163 24.81 13.80 -9.55
N LYS A 164 25.55 12.71 -9.76
CA LYS A 164 26.97 12.73 -10.16
C LYS A 164 27.18 11.92 -11.42
N PRO A 165 28.16 12.29 -12.27
CA PRO A 165 28.52 11.49 -13.44
C PRO A 165 28.85 10.02 -13.12
N THR A 166 29.35 9.75 -11.91
CA THR A 166 29.73 8.40 -11.48
C THR A 166 28.61 7.63 -10.75
N SER A 167 27.47 8.29 -10.46
CA SER A 167 26.38 7.68 -9.68
C SER A 167 25.79 6.47 -10.40
N PHE A 168 25.57 6.57 -11.72
CA PHE A 168 25.04 5.47 -12.52
C PHE A 168 26.00 4.27 -12.56
N ASP A 169 27.26 4.49 -12.90
CA ASP A 169 28.25 3.41 -13.00
C ASP A 169 28.46 2.68 -11.67
N ASN A 170 28.42 3.41 -10.55
CA ASN A 170 28.53 2.81 -9.23
C ASN A 170 27.31 1.95 -8.87
N ALA A 171 26.09 2.43 -9.16
CA ALA A 171 24.87 1.66 -8.98
C ALA A 171 24.86 0.42 -9.88
N TRP A 172 25.20 0.61 -11.16
CA TRP A 172 25.28 -0.43 -12.17
C TRP A 172 26.24 -1.55 -11.74
N ARG A 173 27.45 -1.20 -11.31
CA ARG A 173 28.45 -2.17 -10.85
C ARG A 173 27.96 -2.99 -9.66
N LYS A 174 27.26 -2.36 -8.72
CA LYS A 174 26.73 -3.05 -7.52
C LYS A 174 25.51 -3.92 -7.80
N GLY A 175 24.72 -3.60 -8.82
CA GLY A 175 23.54 -4.40 -9.23
C GLY A 175 23.84 -5.47 -10.28
N ARG A 176 24.96 -5.35 -11.02
CA ARG A 176 25.34 -6.26 -12.10
C ARG A 176 25.43 -7.71 -11.61
N GLY A 177 24.73 -8.61 -12.30
CA GLY A 177 24.72 -10.05 -12.06
C GLY A 177 23.68 -10.53 -11.05
N LYS A 178 23.16 -9.63 -10.18
CA LYS A 178 22.13 -9.96 -9.18
C LYS A 178 20.77 -9.36 -9.51
N ILE A 179 20.75 -8.10 -9.94
CA ILE A 179 19.54 -7.30 -10.15
C ILE A 179 19.28 -7.12 -11.66
N PHE A 180 20.35 -6.91 -12.41
CA PHE A 180 20.34 -6.87 -13.86
C PHE A 180 21.65 -7.43 -14.42
N LYS A 181 21.60 -8.00 -15.63
CA LYS A 181 22.74 -8.68 -16.25
C LYS A 181 22.78 -8.38 -17.75
N MET A 182 23.98 -8.21 -18.30
CA MET A 182 24.17 -8.09 -19.75
C MET A 182 24.11 -9.47 -20.40
N ALA A 183 23.49 -9.57 -21.57
CA ALA A 183 23.34 -10.81 -22.32
C ALA A 183 24.69 -11.49 -22.65
N GLU A 184 25.73 -10.71 -22.96
CA GLU A 184 27.05 -11.21 -23.39
C GLU A 184 28.16 -11.06 -22.32
N HIS A 185 27.87 -11.34 -21.05
CA HIS A 185 28.92 -11.25 -20.02
C HIS A 185 30.03 -12.29 -20.24
N ASP A 186 29.68 -13.51 -20.66
CA ASP A 186 30.63 -14.62 -20.87
C ASP A 186 31.50 -14.47 -22.14
N SER A 187 31.05 -13.69 -23.12
CA SER A 187 31.74 -13.51 -24.41
C SER A 187 32.93 -12.56 -24.33
N TYR A 188 32.95 -11.65 -23.36
CA TYR A 188 34.05 -10.69 -23.18
C TYR A 188 35.26 -11.28 -22.45
N ALA A 189 35.03 -12.21 -21.50
CA ALA A 189 36.12 -12.87 -20.77
C ALA A 189 37.00 -13.77 -21.66
N LYS A 190 36.47 -14.23 -22.81
CA LYS A 190 37.21 -15.08 -23.77
C LYS A 190 37.99 -14.29 -24.83
N ARG A 191 37.84 -12.96 -24.91
CA ARG A 191 38.52 -12.13 -25.93
C ARG A 191 39.88 -11.57 -25.50
N THR A 192 40.24 -11.66 -24.22
CA THR A 192 41.54 -11.17 -23.69
C THR A 192 42.63 -12.24 -23.64
N ASN A 193 42.37 -13.46 -24.11
CA ASN A 193 43.37 -14.53 -24.27
C ASN A 193 43.55 -14.89 -25.75
N LYS A 194 43.94 -13.92 -26.57
CA LYS A 194 44.55 -14.19 -27.86
C LYS A 194 45.57 -13.14 -28.21
#